data_AF-T1CJ77-F1
#
_entry.id   AF-T1CJ77-F1
#
_cell.length_a   1.000
_cell.length_b   1.000
_cell.length_c   1.000
_cell.angle_alpha   90.00
_cell.angle_beta   90.00
_cell.angle_gamma   90.00
#
_symmetry.space_group_name_H-M   'P 1'
#
loop_
_entity.id
_entity.type
_entity.pdbx_description
1 polymer ?
#
loop_
_entity_poly.entity_id
_entity_poly.type
_entity_poly.pdbx_seq_one_letter_code
_entity_poly.pdbx_strand_id
1 'polypeptide(L)' 'SAGHYGLDQGIVLMMIENHRTRRVWRLMRGCPYIRNGLHHAGFRGGWLQQPSIHGAR' A
#
# COMPACT_ATOMS: atom_id res chain seq x y z
N SER A 1 -15.07 -10.04 -26.65
CA SER A 1 -15.41 -10.83 -25.45
C SER A 1 -15.80 -9.85 -24.36
N ALA A 2 -16.97 -10.00 -23.71
CA ALA A 2 -17.40 -9.12 -22.62
C ALA A 2 -16.66 -9.51 -21.32
N GLY A 3 -15.34 -9.32 -21.32
CA GLY A 3 -14.45 -9.73 -20.24
C GLY A 3 -14.36 -8.66 -19.17
N HIS A 4 -15.02 -8.89 -18.03
CA HIS A 4 -14.73 -8.17 -16.80
C HIS A 4 -13.48 -8.80 -16.19
N TYR A 5 -12.31 -8.43 -16.71
CA TYR A 5 -11.02 -8.81 -16.17
C TYR A 5 -10.80 -8.01 -14.88
N GLY A 6 -11.33 -8.50 -13.76
CA GLY A 6 -11.25 -7.81 -12.47
C GLY A 6 -9.83 -7.46 -12.02
N LEU A 7 -8.81 -8.15 -12.54
CA LEU A 7 -7.41 -7.77 -12.35
C LEU A 7 -7.08 -6.47 -13.09
N ASP A 8 -7.44 -6.34 -14.37
CA ASP A 8 -7.11 -5.17 -15.18
C ASP A 8 -7.91 -3.94 -14.73
N GLN A 9 -9.24 -4.05 -14.72
CA GLN A 9 -10.12 -2.93 -14.35
C GLN A 9 -10.05 -2.60 -12.85
N GLY A 10 -9.89 -3.62 -12.00
CA GLY A 10 -9.76 -3.42 -10.56
C GLY A 10 -8.44 -2.74 -10.18
N ILE A 11 -7.33 -3.06 -10.86
CA ILE A 11 -6.06 -2.36 -10.66
C ILE A 11 -6.19 -0.90 -11.11
N VAL A 12 -6.85 -0.61 -12.25
CA VAL A 12 -7.08 0.77 -12.69
C VAL A 12 -7.85 1.57 -11.64
N LEU A 13 -8.98 1.06 -11.14
CA LEU A 13 -9.76 1.73 -10.10
C LEU A 13 -8.95 1.93 -8.81
N MET A 14 -8.20 0.91 -8.39
CA MET A 14 -7.33 0.98 -7.23
C MET A 14 -6.26 2.06 -7.39
N MET A 15 -5.66 2.18 -8.56
CA MET A 15 -4.64 3.18 -8.84
C MET A 15 -5.22 4.60 -8.91
N ILE A 16 -6.45 4.76 -9.44
CA ILE A 16 -7.18 6.04 -9.39
C ILE A 16 -7.42 6.47 -7.94
N GLU A 17 -7.95 5.58 -7.09
CA GLU A 17 -8.19 5.90 -5.68
C GLU A 17 -6.88 6.18 -4.93
N ASN A 18 -5.83 5.43 -5.26
CA ASN A 18 -4.52 5.63 -4.70
C ASN A 18 -3.90 6.98 -5.10
N HIS A 19 -4.13 7.44 -6.32
CA HIS A 19 -3.75 8.77 -6.78
C HIS A 19 -4.54 9.87 -6.05
N ARG A 20 -5.87 9.71 -5.92
CA ARG A 20 -6.76 10.74 -5.34
C ARG A 20 -6.60 10.89 -3.83
N THR A 21 -6.58 9.79 -3.08
CA THR A 21 -6.69 9.83 -1.60
C THR A 21 -5.53 9.15 -0.87
N ARG A 22 -4.67 8.44 -1.62
CA ARG A 22 -3.58 7.61 -1.09
C ARG A 22 -4.07 6.59 -0.05
N ARG A 23 -5.35 6.21 -0.05
CA ARG A 23 -5.94 5.37 1.01
C ARG A 23 -5.34 3.96 1.02
N VAL A 24 -5.19 3.35 -0.17
CA VAL A 24 -4.52 2.05 -0.33
C VAL A 24 -3.09 2.13 0.16
N TRP A 25 -2.33 3.14 -0.28
CA TRP A 25 -0.97 3.34 0.23
C TRP A 25 -0.91 3.55 1.73
N ARG A 26 -1.78 4.38 2.32
CA ARG A 26 -1.83 4.60 3.78
C ARG A 26 -2.08 3.30 4.55
N LEU A 27 -2.97 2.45 4.06
CA LEU A 27 -3.24 1.15 4.65
C LEU A 27 -2.00 0.25 4.60
N MET A 28 -1.40 0.09 3.42
CA MET A 28 -0.19 -0.75 3.25
C MET A 28 0.96 -0.27 4.14
N ARG A 29 1.13 1.04 4.28
CA ARG A 29 2.17 1.63 5.14
C ARG A 29 2.01 1.33 6.64
N GLY A 30 0.78 1.05 7.08
CA GLY A 30 0.49 0.65 8.45
C GLY A 30 0.68 -0.84 8.72
N CYS A 31 0.86 -1.67 7.69
CA CYS A 31 1.00 -3.10 7.84
C CYS A 31 2.43 -3.47 8.31
N PRO A 32 2.59 -4.11 9.49
CA PRO A 32 3.92 -4.43 10.03
C PRO A 32 4.67 -5.43 9.14
N TYR A 33 3.97 -6.39 8.52
CA TYR A 33 4.61 -7.37 7.64
C TYR A 33 5.23 -6.73 6.39
N ILE A 34 4.53 -5.77 5.77
CA ILE A 34 5.04 -5.03 4.60
C ILE A 34 6.25 -4.18 5.02
N ARG A 35 6.16 -3.48 6.15
CA ARG A 35 7.27 -2.67 6.67
C ARG A 35 8.50 -3.52 6.96
N ASN A 36 8.33 -4.62 7.68
CA ASN A 36 9.42 -5.53 8.04
C ASN A 36 10.04 -6.15 6.79
N GLY A 37 9.22 -6.60 5.83
CA GLY A 37 9.69 -7.11 4.54
C GLY A 37 10.53 -6.08 3.78
N LEU A 38 10.08 -4.82 3.69
CA LEU A 38 10.82 -3.75 3.04
C LEU A 38 12.13 -3.41 3.77
N HIS A 39 12.13 -3.40 5.10
CA HIS A 39 13.36 -3.22 5.89
C HIS A 39 14.37 -4.35 5.66
N HIS A 40 13.91 -5.60 5.65
CA HIS A 40 14.77 -6.75 5.37
C HIS A 40 15.29 -6.77 3.93
N ALA A 41 14.52 -6.25 2.97
CA ALA A 41 14.95 -6.06 1.60
C ALA A 41 15.91 -4.85 1.41
N GLY A 42 16.26 -4.15 2.48
CA GLY A 42 17.23 -3.04 2.47
C GLY A 42 16.63 -1.67 2.14
N PHE A 43 15.30 -1.55 1.98
CA PHE A 43 14.65 -0.26 1.79
C PHE A 43 14.70 0.57 3.08
N ARG A 44 14.95 1.86 2.93
CA ARG A 44 15.06 2.85 4.02
C ARG A 44 14.46 4.18 3.58
N GLY A 45 14.21 5.08 4.54
CA GLY A 45 13.75 6.44 4.24
C GLY A 45 12.24 6.61 4.14
N GLY A 46 11.81 7.84 3.87
CA GLY A 46 10.41 8.19 3.66
C GLY A 46 9.52 7.79 4.84
N TRP A 47 8.42 7.11 4.54
CA TRP A 47 7.43 6.71 5.53
C TRP A 47 7.83 5.48 6.37
N LEU A 48 8.91 4.79 6.00
CA LEU A 48 9.44 3.69 6.81
C LEU A 48 10.15 4.19 8.07
N GLN A 49 10.60 5.45 8.08
CA GLN A 49 11.22 6.06 9.27
C GLN A 49 10.19 6.56 10.30
N GLN A 50 8.93 6.75 9.87
CA GLN A 50 7.88 7.20 10.77
C GLN A 50 7.32 5.99 11.53
N PRO A 51 7.12 6.10 12.86
CA PRO A 51 6.38 5.09 13.61
C PRO A 51 4.97 4.98 13.06
N SER A 52 4.50 3.76 12.77
CA SER A 52 3.11 3.54 12.36
C SER A 52 2.19 3.88 13.53
N ILE A 53 1.40 4.94 13.39
CA ILE A 53 0.49 5.46 14.43
C ILE A 53 -0.57 4.43 14.87
N HIS A 54 -0.79 3.37 14.10
CA HIS A 54 -1.83 2.37 14.33
C HIS A 54 -1.32 1.03 14.89
N GLY A 55 -0.03 0.93 15.23
CA GLY A 55 0.61 -0.32 15.69
C GLY A 55 0.68 -0.50 17.21
N ALA A 56 0.15 0.43 18.01
CA ALA A 56 0.06 0.30 19.46
C ALA A 56 -1.34 -0.21 19.85
N ARG A 57 -1.58 -1.49 19.63
CA ARG A 57 -2.52 -2.33 20.40
C ARG A 57 -1.91 -3.70 20.56
#